data_AF-A0A3D1E559-F1
#
_entry.id   AF-A0A3D1E559-F1
#
_cell.length_a   1.000
_cell.length_b   1.000
_cell.length_c   1.000
_cell.angle_alpha   90.00
_cell.angle_beta   90.00
_cell.angle_gamma   90.00
#
_symmetry.space_group_name_H-M   'P 1'
#
loop_
_entity.id
_entity.type
_entity.pdbx_description
1 polymer ?
#
loop_
_entity_poly.entity_id
_entity_poly.type
_entity_poly.pdbx_seq_one_letter_code
_entity_poly.pdbx_strand_id
1 'polypeptide(L)'
;MHKFLKIALIALGLIGTILWFQLPDAEMPASEAVESTSMSLMFMITYLLLAIAIFSTLYFAIKRILSSKAILVSTLKSLGGLLVVVLLSYILSSGSDVSVEEMANLGIETTESTIRNIGMGLNVFFILMLIAVVLMVGPGLKRVFKK
;
A
#
# COMPACT_ATOMS: atom_id res chain seq x y z
N MET A 1 -4.77 -21.14 18.64
CA MET A 1 -4.83 -21.66 17.25
C MET A 1 -5.70 -22.90 17.27
N HIS A 2 -6.79 -22.90 16.50
CA HIS A 2 -7.61 -24.10 16.39
C HIS A 2 -6.80 -25.25 15.78
N LYS A 3 -6.98 -26.46 16.31
CA LYS A 3 -6.18 -27.65 15.95
C LYS A 3 -6.14 -27.88 14.42
N PHE A 4 -7.25 -27.60 13.73
CA PHE A 4 -7.35 -27.73 12.27
C PHE A 4 -6.36 -26.82 11.51
N LEU A 5 -6.21 -25.57 11.92
CA LEU A 5 -5.35 -24.61 11.20
C LEU A 5 -3.88 -24.97 11.35
N LYS A 6 -3.49 -25.47 12.54
CA LYS A 6 -2.13 -25.96 12.78
C LYS A 6 -1.80 -27.14 11.86
N ILE A 7 -2.71 -28.09 11.72
CA ILE A 7 -2.54 -29.26 10.86
C ILE A 7 -2.46 -28.84 9.38
N ALA A 8 -3.35 -27.94 8.94
CA ALA A 8 -3.34 -27.42 7.56
C ALA A 8 -2.02 -26.72 7.21
N LEU A 9 -1.46 -25.91 8.12
CA LEU A 9 -0.17 -25.24 7.91
C LEU A 9 1.00 -26.21 7.85
N ILE A 10 1.00 -27.25 8.69
CA ILE A 10 2.02 -28.31 8.64
C ILE A 10 1.94 -29.06 7.31
N ALA A 11 0.73 -29.41 6.85
CA ALA A 11 0.53 -30.09 5.57
C ALA A 11 0.99 -29.23 4.39
N LEU A 12 0.63 -27.94 4.36
CA LEU A 12 1.09 -26.98 3.36
C LEU A 12 2.61 -26.84 3.35
N GLY A 13 3.24 -26.78 4.52
CA GLY A 13 4.69 -26.76 4.66
C GLY A 13 5.35 -28.00 4.08
N LEU A 14 4.84 -29.19 4.40
CA LEU A 14 5.35 -30.46 3.87
C LEU A 14 5.19 -30.56 2.35
N ILE A 15 4.01 -30.21 1.82
CA ILE A 15 3.76 -30.18 0.37
C ILE A 15 4.72 -29.21 -0.32
N GLY A 16 4.90 -28.00 0.25
CA GLY A 16 5.87 -27.02 -0.26
C GLY A 16 7.29 -27.56 -0.28
N THR A 17 7.74 -28.23 0.78
CA THR A 17 9.09 -28.83 0.82
C THR A 17 9.27 -29.93 -0.22
N ILE A 18 8.26 -30.79 -0.43
CA ILE A 18 8.33 -31.87 -1.42
C ILE A 18 8.42 -31.26 -2.84
N LEU A 19 7.55 -30.30 -3.14
CA LEU A 19 7.55 -29.64 -4.45
C LEU A 19 8.84 -28.88 -4.72
N TRP A 20 9.46 -28.30 -3.68
CA TRP A 20 10.74 -27.60 -3.79
C TRP A 20 11.89 -28.52 -4.23
N PHE A 21 11.96 -29.75 -3.70
CA PHE A 21 12.94 -30.75 -4.16
C PHE A 21 12.64 -31.31 -5.55
N GLN A 22 11.42 -31.11 -6.06
CA GLN A 22 10.99 -31.54 -7.39
C GLN A 22 11.02 -30.40 -8.43
N LEU A 23 11.63 -29.25 -8.08
CA LEU A 23 11.77 -28.14 -9.00
C LEU A 23 12.78 -28.45 -10.12
N PRO A 24 12.58 -27.88 -11.32
CA PRO A 24 13.58 -27.95 -12.38
C PRO A 24 14.90 -27.26 -11.99
N ASP A 25 16.01 -27.69 -12.58
CA ASP A 25 17.31 -27.06 -12.39
C ASP A 25 17.30 -25.60 -12.85
N ALA A 26 18.08 -24.75 -12.17
CA ALA A 26 18.15 -23.32 -12.45
C ALA A 26 18.71 -22.98 -13.85
N GLU A 27 19.42 -23.92 -14.46
CA GLU A 27 20.04 -23.77 -15.79
C GLU A 27 19.09 -24.22 -16.93
N MET A 28 17.92 -24.77 -16.60
CA MET A 28 16.94 -25.23 -17.59
C MET A 28 16.31 -24.03 -18.33
N PRO A 29 16.09 -24.12 -19.66
CA PRO A 29 15.40 -23.06 -20.41
C PRO A 29 14.01 -22.77 -19.82
N ALA A 30 13.66 -21.48 -19.71
CA ALA A 30 12.39 -21.04 -19.13
C ALA A 30 11.17 -21.65 -19.84
N SER A 31 11.24 -21.91 -21.14
CA SER A 31 10.17 -22.56 -21.92
C SER A 31 9.86 -23.99 -21.48
N GLU A 32 10.86 -24.71 -20.93
CA GLU A 32 10.68 -26.08 -20.45
C GLU A 32 10.37 -26.12 -18.94
N ALA A 33 10.96 -25.21 -18.17
CA ALA A 33 10.69 -25.08 -16.74
C ALA A 33 9.22 -24.73 -16.44
N VAL A 34 8.57 -23.95 -17.31
CA VAL A 34 7.16 -23.54 -17.14
C VAL A 34 6.18 -24.71 -17.30
N GLU A 35 6.55 -25.75 -18.05
CA GLU A 35 5.74 -26.97 -18.19
C GLU A 35 5.87 -27.90 -16.96
N SER A 36 6.77 -27.59 -16.02
CA SER A 36 6.92 -28.38 -14.80
C SER A 36 5.70 -28.26 -13.89
N THR A 37 5.05 -29.41 -13.66
CA THR A 37 3.95 -29.54 -12.69
C THR A 37 4.33 -29.00 -11.31
N SER A 38 5.55 -29.28 -10.84
CA SER A 38 6.01 -28.84 -9.53
C SER A 38 6.07 -27.31 -9.41
N MET A 39 6.56 -26.65 -10.46
CA MET A 39 6.65 -25.19 -10.53
C MET A 39 5.26 -24.54 -10.59
N SER A 40 4.38 -25.07 -11.43
CA SER A 40 2.98 -24.62 -11.54
C SER A 40 2.23 -24.74 -10.20
N LEU A 41 2.37 -25.88 -9.51
CA LEU A 41 1.76 -26.11 -8.19
C LEU A 41 2.31 -25.15 -7.12
N MET A 42 3.61 -24.85 -7.12
CA MET A 42 4.19 -23.87 -6.19
C MET A 42 3.64 -22.46 -6.39
N PHE A 43 3.49 -22.01 -7.64
CA PHE A 43 2.85 -20.73 -7.93
C PHE A 43 1.38 -20.72 -7.51
N MET A 44 0.65 -21.81 -7.77
CA MET A 44 -0.74 -21.95 -7.38
C MET A 44 -0.92 -21.84 -5.85
N ILE A 45 -0.07 -22.53 -5.07
CA ILE A 45 -0.06 -22.44 -3.61
C ILE A 45 0.25 -21.01 -3.17
N THR A 46 1.23 -20.36 -3.80
CA THR A 46 1.61 -18.97 -3.50
C THR A 46 0.45 -18.01 -3.72
N TYR A 47 -0.22 -18.09 -4.88
CA TYR A 47 -1.38 -17.26 -5.17
C TYR A 47 -2.56 -17.55 -4.26
N LEU A 48 -2.78 -18.82 -3.88
CA LEU A 48 -3.81 -19.19 -2.92
C LEU A 48 -3.53 -18.58 -1.54
N LEU A 49 -2.29 -18.70 -1.04
CA LEU A 49 -1.89 -18.11 0.24
C LEU A 49 -1.98 -16.59 0.22
N LEU A 50 -1.55 -15.96 -0.88
CA LEU A 50 -1.67 -14.52 -1.09
C LEU A 50 -3.13 -14.09 -1.07
N ALA A 51 -4.01 -14.80 -1.78
CA ALA A 51 -5.44 -14.53 -1.77
C ALA A 51 -6.00 -14.64 -0.35
N ILE A 52 -5.72 -15.72 0.38
CA ILE A 52 -6.16 -15.90 1.77
C ILE A 52 -5.64 -14.76 2.66
N ALA A 53 -4.39 -14.34 2.50
CA ALA A 53 -3.81 -13.25 3.26
C ALA A 53 -4.49 -11.92 2.99
N ILE A 54 -4.73 -11.58 1.71
CA ILE A 54 -5.45 -10.36 1.31
C ILE A 54 -6.87 -10.39 1.88
N PHE A 55 -7.63 -11.47 1.64
CA PHE A 55 -9.00 -11.59 2.11
C PHE A 55 -9.10 -11.55 3.63
N SER A 56 -8.25 -12.30 4.33
CA SER A 56 -8.25 -12.32 5.79
C SER A 56 -7.90 -10.94 6.35
N THR A 57 -6.86 -10.30 5.84
CA THR A 57 -6.43 -8.97 6.31
C THR A 57 -7.53 -7.95 6.09
N LEU A 58 -8.13 -7.92 4.88
CA LEU A 58 -9.18 -6.99 4.55
C LEU A 58 -10.45 -7.25 5.38
N TYR A 59 -10.87 -8.51 5.49
CA TYR A 59 -12.02 -8.91 6.29
C TYR A 59 -11.84 -8.53 7.77
N PHE A 60 -10.71 -8.89 8.39
CA PHE A 60 -10.47 -8.59 9.79
C PHE A 60 -10.28 -7.09 10.03
N ALA A 61 -9.65 -6.36 9.11
CA ALA A 61 -9.52 -4.91 9.20
C ALA A 61 -10.88 -4.22 9.17
N ILE A 62 -11.71 -4.54 8.17
CA ILE A 62 -13.06 -3.97 8.03
C ILE A 62 -13.93 -4.37 9.23
N LYS A 63 -13.94 -5.66 9.60
CA LYS A 63 -14.69 -6.15 10.75
C LYS A 63 -14.29 -5.42 12.03
N ARG A 64 -12.99 -5.21 12.26
CA ARG A 64 -12.48 -4.49 13.43
C ARG A 64 -12.94 -3.04 13.47
N ILE A 65 -12.94 -2.35 12.33
CA ILE A 65 -13.43 -0.97 12.23
C ILE A 65 -14.94 -0.92 12.53
N LEU A 66 -15.73 -1.80 11.92
CA LEU A 66 -17.19 -1.81 12.06
C LEU A 66 -17.67 -2.31 13.44
N SER A 67 -16.92 -3.18 14.11
CA SER A 67 -17.34 -3.77 15.40
C SER A 67 -17.17 -2.82 16.59
N SER A 68 -16.45 -1.71 16.44
CA SER A 68 -16.19 -0.76 17.53
C SER A 68 -16.51 0.66 17.11
N LYS A 69 -17.51 1.26 17.75
CA LYS A 69 -17.87 2.67 17.54
C LYS A 69 -16.68 3.60 17.76
N ALA A 70 -15.83 3.31 18.75
CA ALA A 70 -14.65 4.10 19.04
C ALA A 70 -13.62 4.04 17.90
N ILE A 71 -13.33 2.84 17.39
CA ILE A 71 -12.39 2.66 16.27
C ILE A 71 -12.97 3.26 14.99
N LEU A 72 -14.25 3.01 14.70
CA LEU A 72 -14.96 3.57 13.54
C LEU A 72 -14.84 5.10 13.50
N VAL A 73 -15.21 5.78 14.59
CA VAL A 73 -15.15 7.24 14.67
C VAL A 73 -13.71 7.76 14.57
N SER A 74 -12.74 7.08 15.18
CA SER A 74 -11.33 7.46 15.08
C SER A 74 -10.82 7.36 13.63
N THR A 75 -11.12 6.25 12.96
CA THR A 75 -10.75 6.04 11.54
C THR A 75 -11.45 7.05 10.63
N LEU A 76 -12.71 7.36 10.89
CA LEU A 76 -13.46 8.34 10.10
C LEU A 76 -12.90 9.76 10.29
N LYS A 77 -12.47 10.12 11.50
CA LYS A 77 -11.79 11.39 11.77
C LYS A 77 -10.45 11.48 11.06
N SER A 78 -9.64 10.43 11.08
CA SER A 78 -8.35 10.43 10.38
C SER A 78 -8.55 10.50 8.86
N LEU A 79 -9.51 9.75 8.33
CA LEU A 79 -9.83 9.77 6.90
C LEU A 79 -10.42 11.12 6.48
N GLY A 80 -11.31 11.69 7.28
CA GLY A 80 -11.88 13.02 7.05
C GLY A 80 -10.81 14.11 7.08
N GLY A 81 -9.88 14.06 8.04
CA GLY A 81 -8.74 14.98 8.10
C GLY A 81 -7.86 14.90 6.86
N LEU A 82 -7.53 13.68 6.40
CA LEU A 82 -6.79 13.47 5.17
C LEU A 82 -7.55 14.02 3.95
N LEU A 83 -8.85 13.74 3.84
CA LEU A 83 -9.69 14.25 2.75
C LEU A 83 -9.73 15.78 2.72
N VAL A 84 -9.83 16.43 3.88
CA VAL A 84 -9.77 17.91 3.96
C VAL A 84 -8.45 18.42 3.40
N VAL A 85 -7.31 17.80 3.76
CA VAL A 85 -6.01 18.19 3.22
C VAL A 85 -5.94 17.97 1.71
N VAL A 86 -6.42 16.84 1.20
CA VAL A 86 -6.47 16.56 -0.25
C VAL A 86 -7.31 17.58 -1.00
N LEU A 87 -8.52 17.89 -0.50
CA LEU A 87 -9.41 18.85 -1.12
C LEU A 87 -8.81 20.26 -1.13
N LEU A 88 -8.24 20.71 0.00
CA LEU A 88 -7.55 21.99 0.06
C LEU A 88 -6.37 22.03 -0.91
N SER A 89 -5.59 20.96 -0.98
CA SER A 89 -4.44 20.85 -1.89
C SER A 89 -4.85 20.88 -3.36
N TYR A 90 -5.99 20.29 -3.70
CA TYR A 90 -6.55 20.29 -5.05
C TYR A 90 -7.08 21.66 -5.47
N ILE A 91 -7.70 22.40 -4.53
CA ILE A 91 -8.16 23.78 -4.76
C ILE A 91 -6.96 24.71 -4.95
N LEU A 92 -5.89 24.52 -4.17
CA LEU A 92 -4.66 25.31 -4.27
C LEU A 92 -3.80 24.96 -5.50
N SER A 93 -4.01 23.79 -6.10
CA SER A 93 -3.23 23.33 -7.27
C SER A 93 -3.81 23.87 -8.58
N SER A 94 -2.95 24.42 -9.43
CA SER A 94 -3.30 24.80 -10.79
C SER A 94 -2.71 23.83 -11.82
N GLY A 95 -3.41 23.66 -12.94
CA GLY A 95 -2.91 22.95 -14.12
C GLY A 95 -2.03 23.81 -15.03
N SER A 96 -1.95 25.11 -14.75
CA SER A 96 -1.22 26.10 -15.55
C SER A 96 0.08 26.58 -14.91
N ASP A 97 0.46 26.02 -13.75
CA ASP A 97 1.71 26.38 -13.06
C ASP A 97 2.95 25.98 -13.87
N VAL A 98 2.81 24.99 -14.76
CA VAL A 98 3.80 24.58 -15.75
C VAL A 98 3.10 24.46 -17.10
N SER A 99 3.71 24.96 -18.18
CA SER A 99 3.09 24.88 -19.50
C SER A 99 3.27 23.48 -20.11
N VAL A 100 2.20 22.97 -20.72
CA VAL A 100 2.23 21.67 -21.44
C VAL A 100 3.21 21.72 -22.61
N GLU A 101 3.31 22.87 -23.27
CA GLU A 101 4.21 23.08 -24.40
C GLU A 101 5.70 23.07 -23.98
N GLU A 102 6.05 23.68 -22.84
CA GLU A 102 7.40 23.61 -22.30
C GLU A 102 7.77 22.19 -21.86
N MET A 103 6.84 21.47 -21.25
CA MET A 103 7.03 20.04 -20.93
C MET A 103 7.21 19.19 -22.19
N ALA A 104 6.42 19.44 -23.25
CA ALA A 104 6.55 18.76 -24.53
C ALA A 104 7.90 19.05 -25.20
N ASN A 105 8.40 20.29 -25.10
CA ASN A 105 9.74 20.67 -25.58
C ASN A 105 10.87 19.95 -24.83
N LEU A 106 10.62 19.48 -23.59
CA LEU A 106 11.52 18.63 -22.81
C LEU A 106 11.33 17.13 -23.10
N GLY A 107 10.48 16.76 -24.06
CA GLY A 107 10.16 15.37 -24.40
C GLY A 107 9.22 14.68 -23.41
N ILE A 108 8.51 15.45 -22.57
CA ILE A 108 7.59 14.94 -21.56
C ILE A 108 6.15 15.18 -22.04
N GLU A 109 5.48 14.12 -22.49
CA GLU A 109 4.05 14.20 -22.79
C GLU A 109 3.25 14.32 -21.50
N THR A 110 2.49 15.41 -21.37
CA THR A 110 1.65 15.67 -20.20
C THR A 110 0.37 16.39 -20.59
N THR A 111 -0.54 16.50 -19.63
CA THR A 111 -1.79 17.27 -19.78
C THR A 111 -1.95 18.20 -18.59
N GLU A 112 -2.74 19.26 -18.73
CA GLU A 112 -3.06 20.16 -17.61
C GLU A 112 -3.63 19.41 -16.39
N SER A 113 -4.41 18.36 -16.63
CA SER A 113 -4.94 17.49 -15.56
C SER A 113 -3.83 16.76 -14.82
N THR A 114 -2.86 16.20 -15.56
CA THR A 114 -1.69 15.53 -14.97
C THR A 114 -0.87 16.52 -14.15
N ILE A 115 -0.60 17.72 -14.68
CA ILE A 115 0.13 18.79 -14.00
C ILE A 115 -0.58 19.18 -12.70
N ARG A 116 -1.90 19.41 -12.76
CA ARG A 116 -2.70 19.77 -11.59
C ARG A 116 -2.72 18.66 -10.53
N ASN A 117 -2.78 17.40 -10.93
CA ASN A 117 -2.76 16.27 -10.01
C ASN A 117 -1.40 16.11 -9.32
N ILE A 118 -0.30 16.36 -10.04
CA ILE A 118 1.06 16.40 -9.47
C ILE A 118 1.17 17.57 -8.48
N GLY A 119 0.73 18.77 -8.86
CA GLY A 119 0.70 19.94 -7.97
C GLY A 119 -0.13 19.70 -6.72
N MET A 120 -1.28 19.02 -6.84
CA MET A 120 -2.10 18.60 -5.70
C MET A 120 -1.31 17.64 -4.80
N GLY A 121 -0.64 16.62 -5.36
CA GLY A 121 0.17 15.68 -4.60
C GLY A 121 1.31 16.35 -3.81
N LEU A 122 1.99 17.31 -4.44
CA LEU A 122 3.03 18.13 -3.79
C LEU A 122 2.44 18.98 -2.66
N ASN A 123 1.32 19.66 -2.91
CA ASN A 123 0.63 20.45 -1.88
C ASN A 123 0.20 19.58 -0.68
N VAL A 124 -0.35 18.38 -0.93
CA VAL A 124 -0.71 17.41 0.13
C VAL A 124 0.54 17.08 0.95
N PHE A 125 1.63 16.74 0.28
CA PHE A 125 2.89 16.38 0.93
C PHE A 125 3.41 17.52 1.82
N PHE A 126 3.50 18.75 1.29
CA PHE A 126 4.04 19.88 2.06
C PHE A 126 3.13 20.29 3.22
N ILE A 127 1.80 20.27 3.04
CA ILE A 127 0.85 20.55 4.13
C ILE A 127 0.99 19.49 5.24
N LEU A 128 1.02 18.20 4.89
CA LEU A 128 1.19 17.13 5.86
C LEU A 128 2.57 17.16 6.53
N MET A 129 3.63 17.49 5.78
CA MET A 129 4.97 17.69 6.32
C MET A 129 4.95 18.79 7.39
N LEU A 130 4.38 19.96 7.08
CA LEU A 130 4.30 21.07 8.01
C LEU A 130 3.50 20.70 9.28
N ILE A 131 2.35 20.04 9.10
CA ILE A 131 1.55 19.51 10.22
C ILE A 131 2.39 18.55 11.07
N ALA A 132 3.11 17.61 10.45
CA ALA A 132 3.94 16.64 11.15
C ALA A 132 5.06 17.32 11.95
N VAL A 133 5.77 18.29 11.36
CA VAL A 133 6.82 19.06 12.05
C VAL A 133 6.24 19.79 13.26
N VAL A 134 5.09 20.48 13.10
CA VAL A 134 4.43 21.18 14.21
C VAL A 134 4.01 20.22 15.32
N LEU A 135 3.46 19.05 14.97
CA LEU A 135 3.04 18.04 15.94
C LEU A 135 4.22 17.38 16.67
N MET A 136 5.37 17.25 16.01
CA MET A 136 6.58 16.67 16.62
C MET A 136 7.32 17.68 17.49
N VAL A 137 7.53 18.90 16.98
CA VAL A 137 8.34 19.93 17.64
C VAL A 137 7.55 20.65 18.73
N GLY A 138 6.24 20.89 18.53
CA GLY A 138 5.39 21.63 19.45
C GLY A 138 5.39 21.09 20.89
N PRO A 139 5.15 19.79 21.12
CA PRO A 139 5.25 19.18 22.45
C PRO A 139 6.65 19.27 23.05
N GLY A 140 7.70 19.15 22.22
CA GLY A 140 9.10 19.27 22.62
C GLY A 140 9.40 20.66 23.17
N LEU A 141 9.04 21.71 22.43
CA LEU A 141 9.21 23.10 22.86
C LEU A 141 8.40 23.40 24.12
N LYS A 142 7.13 22.97 24.20
CA LYS A 142 6.28 23.21 25.39
C LYS A 142 6.89 22.63 26.67
N ARG A 143 7.58 21.49 26.61
CA ARG A 143 8.26 20.89 27.76
C ARG A 143 9.52 21.67 28.20
N VAL A 144 10.19 22.33 27.26
CA VAL A 144 11.38 23.15 27.56
C VAL A 144 10.98 24.51 28.17
N PHE A 145 9.88 25.09 27.70
CA PHE A 145 9.41 26.40 28.18
C PHE A 145 8.48 26.34 29.39
N LYS A 146 7.81 25.21 29.67
CA LYS A 146 7.23 24.94 30.99
C LYS A 146 8.33 24.42 31.93
N LYS A 147 9.10 25.34 32.50
CA LYS A 147 9.43 25.20 33.93
C LYS A 147 8.18 25.51 34.74
#